data_AF-A0A1D8G5R8-F1
#
_entry.id   AF-A0A1D8G5R8-F1
#
_cell.length_a   1.000
_cell.length_b   1.000
_cell.length_c   1.000
_cell.angle_alpha   90.00
_cell.angle_beta   90.00
_cell.angle_gamma   90.00
#
_symmetry.space_group_name_H-M   'P 1'
#
loop_
_entity.id
_entity.type
_entity.pdbx_description
1 polymer ?
#
loop_
_entity_poly.entity_id
_entity_poly.type
_entity_poly.pdbx_seq_one_letter_code
_entity_poly.pdbx_strand_id
1 'polypeptide(L)'
;MPLDRTAPPARAAAVPDEAARPDGPPPTAPAASTRAPAGPGAPSIPAQAGPRTGPAAAGPARAPADPGVPDAHVPSLPVPARRRAGRRTRRTAPAAAQAPTGHIASGHIASGHIASGHTAADPVPVDPVPVDPVPAASIPAPRPPTAPALPRSAAPVAPAPTAPRAPATAPRGRGRVGAGVGAALLGYAATRVVGLAVLFAAAAASGEDAWHRLMGRWDAVWYVRVAEHGYGHQTTLPDGAVHSDLAFFPLLPALERALSAALPIGAAPAGLAVAWAASLAAAWGVYAVGAHVAGRRAGVALAVLWAVYPTAFVQSMAYTETLFTAFAAWSLYAVLRGRWVPAGGLAVLAGLTRPSAVALIAALVVTALATAVRERRVAPDLAAGVLLAPLGWVAYVVYVAVRTGSPTAYFDVQAGWGNRIDGGAALARFVGDLLTGPAPLAGAGLLAAFAVLGWAVWLCVRQRQPLPVLVYTLAVVAVSLVGAAYFGSRPRLIMPAFPLLLPAAVALVRLRTRYAVAVLAAAASASAVYGAFTLLGPGPP
;
A
#
# COMPACT_ATOMS: atom_id res chain seq x y z
N MET A 1 4.70 54.22 23.43
CA MET A 1 3.60 55.19 23.62
C MET A 1 4.16 56.39 24.39
N PRO A 2 3.69 57.63 24.17
CA PRO A 2 3.09 58.24 22.97
C PRO A 2 4.26 58.84 22.12
N LEU A 3 4.26 59.95 21.34
CA LEU A 3 3.28 60.82 20.63
C LEU A 3 3.70 60.81 19.12
N ASP A 4 2.96 61.18 18.07
CA ASP A 4 1.62 61.80 17.83
C ASP A 4 1.60 63.29 17.40
N ARG A 5 1.31 63.53 16.08
CA ARG A 5 0.76 64.74 15.40
C ARG A 5 1.55 66.07 15.52
N THR A 6 1.40 67.14 14.71
CA THR A 6 0.35 67.71 13.80
C THR A 6 0.99 68.38 12.54
N ALA A 7 0.33 69.02 11.55
CA ALA A 7 -0.92 68.75 10.77
C ALA A 7 -0.94 69.63 9.43
N PRO A 8 -2.01 70.31 8.89
CA PRO A 8 -2.13 70.68 7.45
C PRO A 8 -2.36 72.23 7.24
N PRO A 9 -3.19 72.84 6.32
CA PRO A 9 -3.90 72.40 5.08
C PRO A 9 -4.02 73.40 3.86
N ALA A 10 -3.95 72.92 2.61
CA ALA A 10 -4.67 73.48 1.43
C ALA A 10 -4.79 72.41 0.32
N ARG A 11 -5.96 71.96 -0.20
CA ARG A 11 -7.09 72.60 -0.95
C ARG A 11 -6.74 72.94 -2.41
N ALA A 12 -7.56 72.68 -3.45
CA ALA A 12 -8.90 72.06 -3.64
C ALA A 12 -8.96 71.44 -5.08
N ALA A 13 -9.72 70.42 -5.53
CA ALA A 13 -11.03 69.81 -5.24
C ALA A 13 -12.20 70.25 -6.18
N ALA A 14 -12.79 69.31 -6.96
CA ALA A 14 -14.14 69.36 -7.57
C ALA A 14 -14.57 67.99 -8.20
N VAL A 15 -15.83 67.57 -8.00
CA VAL A 15 -16.51 66.27 -8.35
C VAL A 15 -17.96 66.36 -7.79
N PRO A 16 -19.04 65.60 -8.19
CA PRO A 16 -19.25 64.42 -9.07
C PRO A 16 -20.32 64.71 -10.19
N ASP A 17 -21.36 63.95 -10.64
CA ASP A 17 -21.91 62.57 -10.41
C ASP A 17 -22.96 62.06 -11.48
N GLU A 18 -23.34 60.76 -11.34
CA GLU A 18 -24.66 60.08 -11.42
C GLU A 18 -25.50 59.77 -12.72
N ALA A 19 -25.64 58.44 -12.96
CA ALA A 19 -26.74 57.56 -13.47
C ALA A 19 -27.74 57.87 -14.64
N ALA A 20 -27.93 56.86 -15.53
CA ALA A 20 -29.24 56.21 -15.91
C ALA A 20 -29.09 54.97 -16.86
N ARG A 21 -30.19 54.24 -17.15
CA ARG A 21 -30.34 53.04 -18.05
C ARG A 21 -31.71 53.14 -18.82
N PRO A 22 -32.18 52.19 -19.67
CA PRO A 22 -31.56 51.18 -20.59
C PRO A 22 -32.11 51.27 -22.06
N ASP A 23 -31.77 50.34 -22.98
CA ASP A 23 -32.69 49.56 -23.88
C ASP A 23 -32.07 49.01 -25.20
N GLY A 24 -32.64 47.92 -25.76
CA GLY A 24 -32.71 47.63 -27.21
C GLY A 24 -31.63 46.74 -27.92
N PRO A 25 -32.01 45.60 -28.55
CA PRO A 25 -31.15 44.80 -29.45
C PRO A 25 -31.68 44.76 -30.94
N PRO A 26 -31.30 43.80 -31.82
CA PRO A 26 -30.27 43.89 -32.86
C PRO A 26 -30.81 43.81 -34.32
N PRO A 27 -29.94 43.69 -35.35
CA PRO A 27 -30.29 42.90 -36.55
C PRO A 27 -29.16 41.99 -37.12
N THR A 28 -29.50 41.21 -38.16
CA THR A 28 -28.74 40.08 -38.73
C THR A 28 -28.15 40.34 -40.15
N ALA A 29 -27.33 39.41 -40.65
CA ALA A 29 -26.71 39.43 -42.00
C ALA A 29 -27.68 39.04 -43.16
N PRO A 30 -27.27 39.16 -44.45
CA PRO A 30 -26.98 37.93 -45.21
C PRO A 30 -25.89 37.97 -46.32
N ALA A 31 -25.59 36.75 -46.83
CA ALA A 31 -24.66 36.26 -47.87
C ALA A 31 -24.53 36.95 -49.25
N ALA A 32 -23.44 36.66 -50.01
CA ALA A 32 -23.46 35.72 -51.18
C ALA A 32 -22.22 35.69 -52.14
N SER A 33 -21.94 34.49 -52.70
CA SER A 33 -21.49 34.17 -54.09
C SER A 33 -20.02 34.21 -54.61
N THR A 34 -19.48 33.01 -54.89
CA THR A 34 -18.71 32.54 -56.09
C THR A 34 -17.44 33.24 -56.63
N ARG A 35 -16.33 32.47 -56.73
CA ARG A 35 -15.74 31.99 -58.02
C ARG A 35 -14.64 30.91 -57.86
N ALA A 36 -14.43 30.15 -58.93
CA ALA A 36 -13.36 29.16 -59.22
C ALA A 36 -13.04 29.27 -60.76
N PRO A 37 -12.17 28.47 -61.45
CA PRO A 37 -11.44 27.24 -61.04
C PRO A 37 -9.98 27.08 -61.59
N ALA A 38 -9.31 25.96 -61.26
CA ALA A 38 -8.26 25.29 -62.06
C ALA A 38 -8.01 23.85 -61.54
N GLY A 39 -7.54 22.92 -62.40
CA GLY A 39 -7.16 21.52 -62.05
C GLY A 39 -5.67 21.21 -62.37
N PRO A 40 -5.23 19.95 -62.64
CA PRO A 40 -5.98 18.69 -62.76
C PRO A 40 -5.34 17.45 -62.02
N GLY A 41 -5.98 16.28 -62.08
CA GLY A 41 -5.38 14.97 -61.69
C GLY A 41 -6.38 13.84 -61.42
N ALA A 42 -6.17 12.64 -61.99
CA ALA A 42 -7.05 11.44 -61.92
C ALA A 42 -6.20 10.18 -61.55
N PRO A 43 -6.71 8.92 -61.36
CA PRO A 43 -7.97 8.32 -61.81
C PRO A 43 -8.72 7.44 -60.75
N SER A 44 -9.42 6.38 -61.16
CA SER A 44 -10.72 5.98 -60.59
C SER A 44 -10.94 4.46 -60.36
N ILE A 45 -11.80 4.12 -59.37
CA ILE A 45 -13.03 3.27 -59.43
C ILE A 45 -13.03 2.04 -60.39
N PRO A 46 -13.39 0.82 -59.90
CA PRO A 46 -14.80 0.38 -60.01
C PRO A 46 -15.39 -0.44 -58.84
N ALA A 47 -16.73 -0.47 -58.80
CA ALA A 47 -17.55 -1.34 -57.96
C ALA A 47 -18.73 -1.92 -58.78
N GLN A 48 -19.23 -3.10 -58.38
CA GLN A 48 -20.40 -3.81 -58.90
C GLN A 48 -20.92 -4.75 -57.79
N ALA A 49 -22.15 -5.29 -57.78
CA ALA A 49 -23.45 -4.85 -58.28
C ALA A 49 -24.52 -5.75 -57.61
N GLY A 50 -25.77 -5.30 -57.47
CA GLY A 50 -26.87 -6.14 -56.95
C GLY A 50 -27.80 -6.65 -58.04
N PRO A 51 -28.80 -7.48 -57.68
CA PRO A 51 -30.13 -7.32 -58.28
C PRO A 51 -31.27 -7.27 -57.25
N ARG A 52 -32.45 -6.82 -57.71
CA ARG A 52 -33.73 -6.74 -56.97
C ARG A 52 -34.85 -7.43 -57.75
N THR A 53 -35.86 -7.96 -57.04
CA THR A 53 -37.20 -8.26 -57.57
C THR A 53 -38.27 -7.97 -56.50
N GLY A 54 -39.52 -7.73 -56.93
CA GLY A 54 -40.74 -7.53 -56.11
C GLY A 54 -41.97 -7.94 -56.95
N PRO A 55 -43.20 -7.39 -56.78
CA PRO A 55 -43.72 -6.46 -55.75
C PRO A 55 -45.15 -6.86 -55.22
N ALA A 56 -45.93 -5.87 -54.72
CA ALA A 56 -47.41 -5.87 -54.48
C ALA A 56 -47.97 -6.63 -53.24
N ALA A 57 -49.07 -6.22 -52.56
CA ALA A 57 -49.83 -4.94 -52.54
C ALA A 57 -50.79 -4.82 -51.31
N ALA A 58 -51.31 -3.60 -51.08
CA ALA A 58 -52.50 -3.22 -50.27
C ALA A 58 -52.47 -3.30 -48.71
N GLY A 59 -53.32 -2.48 -48.09
CA GLY A 59 -53.65 -2.42 -46.64
C GLY A 59 -55.17 -2.26 -46.44
N PRO A 60 -55.71 -1.65 -45.36
CA PRO A 60 -55.04 -0.91 -44.26
C PRO A 60 -55.57 -1.20 -42.81
N ALA A 61 -55.00 -0.49 -41.84
CA ALA A 61 -55.60 -0.03 -40.57
C ALA A 61 -56.16 -1.05 -39.53
N ARG A 62 -55.44 -1.23 -38.41
CA ARG A 62 -55.90 -0.91 -37.03
C ARG A 62 -54.80 -1.13 -35.96
N ALA A 63 -54.94 -0.43 -34.85
CA ALA A 63 -54.27 -0.63 -33.56
C ALA A 63 -55.30 -0.26 -32.45
N PRO A 64 -55.06 -0.55 -31.14
CA PRO A 64 -53.94 -1.28 -30.54
C PRO A 64 -54.38 -2.50 -29.69
N ALA A 65 -53.42 -3.36 -29.30
CA ALA A 65 -53.50 -4.20 -28.10
C ALA A 65 -52.10 -4.74 -27.72
N ASP A 66 -51.83 -4.85 -26.43
CA ASP A 66 -50.66 -5.54 -25.84
C ASP A 66 -51.06 -6.97 -25.42
N PRO A 67 -50.23 -7.99 -25.71
CA PRO A 67 -50.30 -9.24 -24.96
C PRO A 67 -48.94 -9.83 -24.58
N GLY A 68 -48.72 -9.95 -23.27
CA GLY A 68 -48.76 -11.27 -22.62
C GLY A 68 -47.59 -12.24 -22.82
N VAL A 69 -46.92 -12.56 -21.72
CA VAL A 69 -45.90 -13.63 -21.61
C VAL A 69 -46.51 -15.03 -21.86
N PRO A 70 -45.82 -15.89 -22.63
CA PRO A 70 -46.04 -17.34 -22.60
C PRO A 70 -44.85 -18.10 -21.98
N ASP A 71 -45.13 -19.00 -21.02
CA ASP A 71 -44.16 -19.99 -20.53
C ASP A 71 -43.85 -21.06 -21.60
N ALA A 72 -42.63 -21.59 -21.61
CA ALA A 72 -42.23 -22.68 -22.50
C ALA A 72 -41.32 -23.73 -21.81
N HIS A 73 -41.72 -24.99 -21.93
CA HIS A 73 -41.13 -26.18 -21.30
C HIS A 73 -39.62 -26.41 -21.50
N VAL A 74 -38.97 -26.97 -20.47
CA VAL A 74 -37.66 -27.65 -20.57
C VAL A 74 -37.87 -29.18 -20.67
N PRO A 75 -37.29 -29.89 -21.66
CA PRO A 75 -37.41 -31.34 -21.78
C PRO A 75 -36.38 -32.12 -20.95
N SER A 76 -36.77 -33.29 -20.45
CA SER A 76 -35.96 -34.16 -19.59
C SER A 76 -35.07 -35.14 -20.37
N LEU A 77 -33.85 -35.40 -19.87
CA LEU A 77 -32.98 -36.49 -20.37
C LEU A 77 -32.88 -37.65 -19.36
N PRO A 78 -32.74 -38.91 -19.82
CA PRO A 78 -32.83 -40.09 -18.96
C PRO A 78 -31.49 -40.49 -18.27
N VAL A 79 -31.59 -41.07 -17.08
CA VAL A 79 -30.46 -41.63 -16.32
C VAL A 79 -30.55 -43.17 -16.33
N PRO A 80 -29.46 -43.90 -16.66
CA PRO A 80 -29.47 -45.37 -16.67
C PRO A 80 -29.38 -45.98 -15.26
N ALA A 81 -30.08 -47.09 -15.05
CA ALA A 81 -30.21 -47.73 -13.74
C ALA A 81 -29.02 -48.65 -13.38
N ARG A 82 -28.76 -48.79 -12.07
CA ARG A 82 -28.11 -49.97 -11.47
C ARG A 82 -29.02 -50.62 -10.43
N ARG A 83 -28.90 -51.94 -10.26
CA ARG A 83 -29.89 -52.80 -9.59
C ARG A 83 -29.21 -53.79 -8.62
N ARG A 84 -29.91 -54.17 -7.55
CA ARG A 84 -29.50 -55.13 -6.48
C ARG A 84 -28.36 -54.61 -5.57
N ALA A 85 -28.26 -54.96 -4.28
CA ALA A 85 -29.16 -55.61 -3.32
C ALA A 85 -28.69 -55.18 -1.90
N GLY A 86 -29.41 -55.33 -0.79
CA GLY A 86 -30.71 -55.98 -0.56
C GLY A 86 -30.67 -56.90 0.67
N ARG A 87 -30.82 -56.35 1.88
CA ARG A 87 -31.05 -57.14 3.12
C ARG A 87 -31.96 -56.36 4.09
N ARG A 88 -32.93 -57.06 4.70
CA ARG A 88 -33.82 -56.55 5.76
C ARG A 88 -33.22 -56.86 7.14
N THR A 89 -33.43 -55.98 8.12
CA THR A 89 -34.03 -56.19 9.47
C THR A 89 -33.60 -55.07 10.43
N ARG A 90 -34.29 -54.68 11.52
CA ARG A 90 -35.71 -54.73 11.99
C ARG A 90 -35.66 -54.18 13.44
N ARG A 91 -36.60 -53.33 13.90
CA ARG A 91 -36.67 -52.71 15.26
C ARG A 91 -35.49 -51.74 15.58
N THR A 92 -35.60 -50.77 16.50
CA THR A 92 -36.68 -50.42 17.47
C THR A 92 -36.78 -48.90 17.68
N ALA A 93 -37.99 -48.41 17.96
CA ALA A 93 -38.30 -47.24 18.80
C ALA A 93 -39.43 -47.68 19.77
N PRO A 94 -39.65 -47.03 20.92
CA PRO A 94 -40.51 -45.83 20.93
C PRO A 94 -40.25 -44.79 22.07
N ALA A 95 -40.97 -43.65 22.00
CA ALA A 95 -41.61 -42.89 23.10
C ALA A 95 -40.79 -42.35 24.31
N ALA A 96 -41.17 -41.24 24.98
CA ALA A 96 -42.07 -40.11 24.67
C ALA A 96 -41.96 -39.03 25.79
N ALA A 97 -42.64 -37.88 25.61
CA ALA A 97 -42.98 -36.87 26.65
C ALA A 97 -41.79 -36.05 27.25
N GLN A 98 -41.97 -34.81 27.77
CA GLN A 98 -43.14 -33.89 27.81
C GLN A 98 -42.67 -32.42 27.89
N ALA A 99 -43.57 -31.48 27.60
CA ALA A 99 -43.48 -30.02 27.88
C ALA A 99 -44.45 -29.70 29.06
N PRO A 100 -44.58 -28.46 29.63
CA PRO A 100 -44.25 -27.14 29.04
C PRO A 100 -43.78 -25.98 29.99
N THR A 101 -43.51 -24.82 29.37
CA THR A 101 -43.67 -23.40 29.84
C THR A 101 -43.39 -22.95 31.29
N GLY A 102 -42.63 -21.85 31.41
CA GLY A 102 -42.66 -20.91 32.55
C GLY A 102 -42.12 -19.52 32.18
N HIS A 103 -42.76 -18.44 32.63
CA HIS A 103 -42.33 -17.03 32.46
C HIS A 103 -41.60 -16.51 33.72
N ILE A 104 -40.77 -15.46 33.59
CA ILE A 104 -40.87 -14.16 34.30
C ILE A 104 -39.74 -13.20 33.85
N ALA A 105 -39.78 -11.92 34.25
CA ALA A 105 -39.17 -10.78 33.56
C ALA A 105 -38.00 -10.06 34.30
N SER A 106 -37.32 -9.22 33.51
CA SER A 106 -36.68 -7.91 33.80
C SER A 106 -36.16 -7.53 35.20
N GLY A 107 -34.95 -6.94 35.24
CA GLY A 107 -34.43 -6.14 36.36
C GLY A 107 -33.32 -5.16 35.94
N HIS A 108 -33.35 -3.93 36.45
CA HIS A 108 -32.36 -2.87 36.16
C HIS A 108 -31.12 -2.93 37.07
N ILE A 109 -29.98 -2.41 36.59
CA ILE A 109 -29.09 -1.50 37.36
C ILE A 109 -28.71 -0.32 36.44
N ALA A 110 -28.49 0.87 37.01
CA ALA A 110 -28.26 2.13 36.30
C ALA A 110 -26.88 2.77 36.58
N SER A 111 -26.58 3.85 35.86
CA SER A 111 -25.29 4.57 35.84
C SER A 111 -24.93 5.30 37.14
N GLY A 112 -23.64 5.60 37.32
CA GLY A 112 -23.14 6.57 38.31
C GLY A 112 -21.86 7.27 37.86
N HIS A 113 -21.90 8.60 37.73
CA HIS A 113 -20.71 9.44 37.56
C HIS A 113 -20.05 9.74 38.93
N ILE A 114 -18.73 9.95 38.93
CA ILE A 114 -18.07 10.82 39.92
C ILE A 114 -17.15 11.79 39.15
N ALA A 115 -17.06 13.03 39.64
CA ALA A 115 -16.34 14.13 39.01
C ALA A 115 -15.15 14.62 39.86
N SER A 116 -14.35 15.53 39.29
CA SER A 116 -13.13 16.08 39.89
C SER A 116 -13.38 16.96 41.13
N GLY A 117 -12.40 16.99 42.04
CA GLY A 117 -12.31 17.99 43.13
C GLY A 117 -10.88 18.12 43.65
N HIS A 118 -10.44 19.34 43.94
CA HIS A 118 -9.12 19.64 44.52
C HIS A 118 -9.27 20.20 45.94
N THR A 119 -8.38 19.79 46.84
CA THR A 119 -7.78 20.66 47.87
C THR A 119 -6.48 20.05 48.39
N ALA A 120 -5.63 20.86 49.01
CA ALA A 120 -4.37 20.45 49.64
C ALA A 120 -4.17 21.21 50.95
N ALA A 121 -3.60 20.56 51.96
CA ALA A 121 -3.07 21.21 53.17
C ALA A 121 -2.05 20.31 53.91
N ASP A 122 -0.99 20.97 54.37
CA ASP A 122 -0.13 20.73 55.54
C ASP A 122 0.80 19.48 55.69
N PRO A 123 1.99 19.66 56.33
CA PRO A 123 3.04 18.64 56.43
C PRO A 123 3.12 17.95 57.81
N VAL A 124 3.94 16.89 57.90
CA VAL A 124 4.28 16.18 59.15
C VAL A 124 5.80 16.30 59.43
N PRO A 125 6.26 16.46 60.70
CA PRO A 125 7.67 16.76 61.00
C PRO A 125 8.63 15.56 60.91
N VAL A 126 9.93 15.84 61.08
CA VAL A 126 11.03 14.86 61.15
C VAL A 126 11.75 15.01 62.49
N ASP A 127 11.85 13.92 63.25
CA ASP A 127 12.65 13.85 64.48
C ASP A 127 14.02 13.16 64.25
N PRO A 128 15.09 13.58 64.96
CA PRO A 128 16.44 13.04 64.81
C PRO A 128 16.70 11.78 65.66
N VAL A 129 17.55 10.88 65.17
CA VAL A 129 18.04 9.70 65.92
C VAL A 129 19.41 10.00 66.57
N PRO A 130 19.66 9.62 67.84
CA PRO A 130 20.92 9.92 68.53
C PRO A 130 22.16 9.16 68.01
N VAL A 131 23.33 9.61 68.44
CA VAL A 131 24.63 8.95 68.22
C VAL A 131 25.29 8.69 69.58
N ASP A 132 25.55 7.42 69.90
CA ASP A 132 26.27 7.01 71.11
C ASP A 132 27.75 6.65 70.82
N PRO A 133 28.69 6.88 71.76
CA PRO A 133 30.12 6.74 71.53
C PRO A 133 30.67 5.32 71.73
N VAL A 134 31.68 4.95 70.94
CA VAL A 134 32.42 3.68 71.06
C VAL A 134 33.74 3.89 71.82
N PRO A 135 34.02 3.14 72.91
CA PRO A 135 35.29 3.23 73.64
C PRO A 135 36.44 2.50 72.92
N ALA A 136 37.68 2.95 73.14
CA ALA A 136 38.87 2.48 72.43
C ALA A 136 39.57 1.28 73.10
N ALA A 137 40.18 0.40 72.29
CA ALA A 137 41.08 -0.66 72.76
C ALA A 137 42.20 -1.01 71.75
N SER A 138 43.45 -0.95 72.23
CA SER A 138 44.64 -1.71 71.78
C SER A 138 45.04 -1.74 70.28
N ILE A 139 46.18 -1.10 69.95
CA ILE A 139 46.92 -1.28 68.69
C ILE A 139 48.10 -2.26 68.92
N PRO A 140 48.24 -3.36 68.14
CA PRO A 140 49.43 -4.21 68.14
C PRO A 140 50.57 -3.69 67.23
N ALA A 141 51.81 -3.94 67.62
CA ALA A 141 53.02 -3.49 66.91
C ALA A 141 53.37 -4.31 65.63
N PRO A 142 54.10 -3.73 64.65
CA PRO A 142 54.46 -4.40 63.40
C PRO A 142 55.53 -5.50 63.57
N ARG A 143 55.52 -6.50 62.68
CA ARG A 143 56.52 -7.58 62.61
C ARG A 143 57.53 -7.35 61.46
N PRO A 144 58.82 -7.71 61.63
CA PRO A 144 59.80 -7.72 60.55
C PRO A 144 59.57 -8.88 59.55
N PRO A 145 60.15 -8.81 58.33
CA PRO A 145 59.83 -9.73 57.24
C PRO A 145 60.57 -11.07 57.33
N THR A 146 59.88 -12.16 56.95
CA THR A 146 60.46 -13.49 56.75
C THR A 146 60.64 -13.80 55.26
N ALA A 147 61.76 -14.43 54.90
CA ALA A 147 62.06 -14.86 53.54
C ALA A 147 61.16 -16.05 53.08
N PRO A 148 60.92 -16.23 51.77
CA PRO A 148 59.86 -17.12 51.28
C PRO A 148 60.23 -18.61 51.32
N ALA A 149 59.34 -19.43 51.88
CA ALA A 149 59.32 -20.88 51.67
C ALA A 149 58.51 -21.22 50.40
N LEU A 150 59.04 -22.10 49.54
CA LEU A 150 58.42 -22.51 48.28
C LEU A 150 57.39 -23.64 48.46
N PRO A 151 56.11 -23.46 48.09
CA PRO A 151 55.17 -24.57 47.88
C PRO A 151 55.35 -25.17 46.48
N ARG A 152 55.18 -26.50 46.37
CA ARG A 152 55.21 -27.25 45.11
C ARG A 152 53.80 -27.41 44.52
N SER A 153 53.77 -27.81 43.25
CA SER A 153 52.62 -28.36 42.52
C SER A 153 51.51 -27.38 42.13
N ALA A 154 51.30 -27.23 40.82
CA ALA A 154 50.20 -26.45 40.28
C ALA A 154 48.92 -27.30 40.17
N ALA A 155 47.83 -26.82 40.76
CA ALA A 155 46.48 -27.20 40.36
C ALA A 155 46.01 -26.29 39.22
N PRO A 156 45.10 -26.74 38.32
CA PRO A 156 44.62 -25.90 37.22
C PRO A 156 43.83 -24.70 37.73
N VAL A 157 44.32 -23.49 37.47
CA VAL A 157 43.56 -22.25 37.73
C VAL A 157 42.37 -22.20 36.79
N ALA A 158 41.15 -22.15 37.36
CA ALA A 158 39.94 -21.98 36.57
C ALA A 158 40.00 -20.67 35.77
N PRO A 159 39.67 -20.66 34.46
CA PRO A 159 39.75 -19.46 33.65
C PRO A 159 38.79 -18.40 34.18
N ALA A 160 39.30 -17.18 34.41
CA ALA A 160 38.52 -16.06 34.89
C ALA A 160 37.30 -15.79 33.97
N PRO A 161 36.15 -15.36 34.52
CA PRO A 161 34.94 -15.12 33.73
C PRO A 161 35.23 -14.09 32.65
N THR A 162 35.21 -14.52 31.38
CA THR A 162 35.51 -13.65 30.24
C THR A 162 34.53 -12.48 30.23
N ALA A 163 35.05 -11.25 30.31
CA ALA A 163 34.26 -10.03 30.22
C ALA A 163 33.28 -10.09 29.02
N PRO A 164 32.03 -9.63 29.19
CA PRO A 164 30.99 -9.80 28.18
C PRO A 164 31.46 -9.20 26.84
N ARG A 165 31.63 -10.08 25.83
CA ARG A 165 32.05 -9.68 24.49
C ARG A 165 31.16 -8.55 23.99
N ALA A 166 31.75 -7.38 23.78
CA ALA A 166 31.07 -6.24 23.18
C ALA A 166 30.36 -6.70 21.90
N PRO A 167 29.09 -6.30 21.67
CA PRO A 167 28.28 -6.83 20.58
C PRO A 167 29.00 -6.61 19.25
N ALA A 168 29.22 -7.70 18.52
CA ALA A 168 30.06 -7.71 17.33
C ALA A 168 29.65 -6.58 16.36
N THR A 169 30.53 -5.61 16.16
CA THR A 169 30.27 -4.48 15.29
C THR A 169 30.08 -5.01 13.87
N ALA A 170 28.87 -4.79 13.32
CA ALA A 170 28.51 -5.34 12.02
C ALA A 170 29.56 -4.94 10.99
N PRO A 171 30.03 -5.89 10.14
CA PRO A 171 31.14 -5.63 9.23
C PRO A 171 30.76 -4.46 8.31
N ARG A 172 31.49 -3.34 8.42
CA ARG A 172 31.25 -2.10 7.67
C ARG A 172 31.66 -2.24 6.19
N GLY A 173 31.08 -3.23 5.52
CA GLY A 173 31.27 -3.50 4.11
C GLY A 173 30.80 -2.32 3.28
N ARG A 174 31.74 -1.45 2.88
CA ARG A 174 31.54 -0.42 1.85
C ARG A 174 31.42 -1.06 0.46
N GLY A 175 30.47 -1.99 0.31
CA GLY A 175 30.15 -2.61 -0.96
C GLY A 175 29.70 -1.54 -1.95
N ARG A 176 30.47 -1.35 -3.03
CA ARG A 176 30.02 -0.56 -4.18
C ARG A 176 28.72 -1.18 -4.69
N VAL A 177 27.68 -0.33 -4.82
CA VAL A 177 26.32 -0.76 -5.20
C VAL A 177 26.32 -1.50 -6.54
N GLY A 178 27.03 -0.97 -7.54
CA GLY A 178 27.00 -1.49 -8.92
C GLY A 178 27.49 -2.92 -9.11
N ALA A 179 28.33 -3.48 -8.24
CA ALA A 179 28.76 -4.87 -8.40
C ALA A 179 27.60 -5.83 -8.10
N GLY A 180 27.12 -6.58 -9.08
CA GLY A 180 25.98 -7.50 -8.93
C GLY A 180 24.59 -6.86 -9.06
N VAL A 181 24.48 -5.53 -9.27
CA VAL A 181 23.18 -4.91 -9.58
C VAL A 181 22.60 -5.47 -10.88
N GLY A 182 23.45 -5.75 -11.88
CA GLY A 182 23.04 -6.39 -13.13
C GLY A 182 22.42 -7.77 -12.93
N ALA A 183 22.89 -8.56 -11.95
CA ALA A 183 22.28 -9.86 -11.63
C ALA A 183 20.92 -9.70 -10.92
N ALA A 184 20.77 -8.69 -10.07
CA ALA A 184 19.48 -8.36 -9.45
C ALA A 184 18.45 -7.89 -10.49
N LEU A 185 18.84 -6.96 -11.37
CA LEU A 185 17.98 -6.41 -12.42
C LEU A 185 17.67 -7.44 -13.51
N LEU A 186 18.64 -8.27 -13.93
CA LEU A 186 18.38 -9.35 -14.90
C LEU A 186 17.45 -10.41 -14.31
N GLY A 187 17.67 -10.85 -13.06
CA GLY A 187 16.78 -11.81 -12.39
C GLY A 187 15.36 -11.25 -12.18
N TYR A 188 15.26 -9.97 -11.81
CA TYR A 188 13.99 -9.24 -11.71
C TYR A 188 13.27 -9.18 -13.06
N ALA A 189 13.94 -8.64 -14.09
CA ALA A 189 13.37 -8.45 -15.42
C ALA A 189 12.97 -9.77 -16.07
N ALA A 190 13.83 -10.81 -16.01
CA ALA A 190 13.50 -12.14 -16.53
C ALA A 190 12.25 -12.73 -15.86
N THR A 191 12.12 -12.56 -14.53
CA THR A 191 10.92 -12.99 -13.80
C THR A 191 9.68 -12.23 -14.26
N ARG A 192 9.75 -10.90 -14.45
CA ARG A 192 8.60 -10.12 -14.92
C ARG A 192 8.25 -10.40 -16.38
N VAL A 193 9.23 -10.67 -17.24
CA VAL A 193 9.03 -11.11 -18.63
C VAL A 193 8.35 -12.47 -18.69
N VAL A 194 8.72 -13.43 -17.84
CA VAL A 194 8.00 -14.72 -17.71
C VAL A 194 6.55 -14.49 -17.25
N GLY A 195 6.34 -13.62 -16.25
CA GLY A 195 5.00 -13.26 -15.80
C GLY A 195 4.12 -12.64 -16.89
N LEU A 196 4.69 -11.75 -17.71
CA LEU A 196 4.03 -11.16 -18.87
C LEU A 196 3.78 -12.20 -19.97
N ALA A 197 4.75 -13.05 -20.30
CA ALA A 197 4.58 -14.09 -21.33
C ALA A 197 3.44 -15.07 -20.99
N VAL A 198 3.32 -15.48 -19.71
CA VAL A 198 2.21 -16.33 -19.24
C VAL A 198 0.87 -15.59 -19.32
N LEU A 199 0.82 -14.31 -18.92
CA LEU A 199 -0.40 -13.48 -19.07
C LEU A 199 -0.84 -13.37 -20.53
N PHE A 200 0.07 -13.04 -21.45
CA PHE A 200 -0.25 -12.85 -22.87
C PHE A 200 -0.65 -14.17 -23.55
N ALA A 201 0.01 -15.29 -23.22
CA ALA A 201 -0.37 -16.60 -23.73
C ALA A 201 -1.75 -17.04 -23.22
N ALA A 202 -2.05 -16.83 -21.93
CA ALA A 202 -3.36 -17.12 -21.36
C ALA A 202 -4.46 -16.21 -21.94
N ALA A 203 -4.18 -14.92 -22.12
CA ALA A 203 -5.12 -13.97 -22.70
C ALA A 203 -5.48 -14.35 -24.15
N ALA A 204 -4.47 -14.62 -24.98
CA ALA A 204 -4.65 -15.10 -26.35
C ALA A 204 -5.44 -16.42 -26.42
N ALA A 205 -5.20 -17.35 -25.49
CA ALA A 205 -5.95 -18.61 -25.39
C ALA A 205 -7.41 -18.43 -24.89
N SER A 206 -7.75 -17.30 -24.28
CA SER A 206 -9.10 -16.97 -23.80
C SER A 206 -9.86 -15.94 -24.65
N GLY A 207 -9.24 -15.41 -25.72
CA GLY A 207 -9.83 -14.33 -26.53
C GLY A 207 -9.81 -12.94 -25.86
N GLU A 208 -8.88 -12.74 -24.93
CA GLU A 208 -8.78 -11.59 -24.02
C GLU A 208 -7.63 -10.64 -24.40
N ASP A 209 -7.80 -9.33 -24.15
CA ASP A 209 -6.74 -8.33 -24.39
C ASP A 209 -5.87 -8.10 -23.14
N ALA A 210 -4.67 -8.69 -23.16
CA ALA A 210 -3.66 -8.50 -22.11
C ALA A 210 -3.24 -7.03 -21.92
N TRP A 211 -3.26 -6.18 -22.95
CA TRP A 211 -2.90 -4.77 -22.80
C TRP A 211 -3.97 -4.01 -22.02
N HIS A 212 -5.25 -4.14 -22.38
CA HIS A 212 -6.36 -3.61 -21.59
C HIS A 212 -6.34 -4.14 -20.15
N ARG A 213 -6.03 -5.42 -19.91
CA ARG A 213 -5.90 -5.95 -18.53
C ARG A 213 -4.77 -5.30 -17.72
N LEU A 214 -3.70 -4.79 -18.34
CA LEU A 214 -2.56 -4.14 -17.65
C LEU A 214 -2.72 -2.63 -17.42
N MET A 215 -3.39 -1.90 -18.33
CA MET A 215 -3.47 -0.43 -18.27
C MET A 215 -4.91 0.14 -18.24
N GLY A 216 -5.93 -0.67 -18.53
CA GLY A 216 -7.33 -0.24 -18.64
C GLY A 216 -8.25 -0.77 -17.55
N ARG A 217 -7.71 -1.30 -16.44
CA ARG A 217 -8.49 -1.98 -15.39
C ARG A 217 -8.30 -1.38 -13.99
N TRP A 218 -9.40 -1.35 -13.22
CA TRP A 218 -9.45 -0.92 -11.81
C TRP A 218 -8.81 0.48 -11.59
N ASP A 219 -7.86 0.64 -10.65
CA ASP A 219 -7.23 1.91 -10.28
C ASP A 219 -6.61 2.65 -11.47
N ALA A 220 -6.09 1.92 -12.48
CA ALA A 220 -5.46 2.53 -13.66
C ALA A 220 -6.43 3.44 -14.43
N VAL A 221 -7.72 3.09 -14.49
CA VAL A 221 -8.77 3.90 -15.12
C VAL A 221 -8.92 5.27 -14.44
N TRP A 222 -8.68 5.33 -13.13
CA TRP A 222 -8.77 6.58 -12.36
C TRP A 222 -7.52 7.43 -12.53
N TYR A 223 -6.32 6.83 -12.53
CA TYR A 223 -5.07 7.55 -12.81
C TYR A 223 -5.09 8.18 -14.22
N VAL A 224 -5.40 7.38 -15.24
CA VAL A 224 -5.52 7.81 -16.64
C VAL A 224 -6.57 8.92 -16.80
N ARG A 225 -7.74 8.80 -16.18
CA ARG A 225 -8.77 9.85 -16.22
C ARG A 225 -8.25 11.17 -15.65
N VAL A 226 -7.55 11.15 -14.52
CA VAL A 226 -6.95 12.35 -13.90
C VAL A 226 -5.77 12.89 -14.70
N ALA A 227 -5.04 12.05 -15.44
CA ALA A 227 -3.99 12.48 -16.36
C ALA A 227 -4.58 13.30 -17.52
N GLU A 228 -5.65 12.79 -18.13
CA GLU A 228 -6.32 13.34 -19.33
C GLU A 228 -7.23 14.54 -19.02
N HIS A 229 -8.04 14.46 -17.97
CA HIS A 229 -9.13 15.42 -17.67
C HIS A 229 -8.85 16.27 -16.42
N GLY A 230 -7.82 15.95 -15.65
CA GLY A 230 -7.62 16.50 -14.31
C GLY A 230 -8.57 15.89 -13.26
N TYR A 231 -8.43 16.35 -12.02
CA TYR A 231 -9.31 15.97 -10.91
C TYR A 231 -10.68 16.66 -11.01
N GLY A 232 -11.73 15.95 -10.60
CA GLY A 232 -13.11 16.45 -10.51
C GLY A 232 -14.18 15.38 -10.78
N HIS A 233 -13.79 14.17 -11.18
CA HIS A 233 -14.70 13.07 -11.47
C HIS A 233 -15.15 12.34 -10.19
N GLN A 234 -16.44 12.02 -10.15
CA GLN A 234 -17.06 11.15 -9.15
C GLN A 234 -17.98 10.14 -9.85
N THR A 235 -18.16 8.98 -9.24
CA THR A 235 -19.11 7.94 -9.66
C THR A 235 -19.86 7.42 -8.43
N THR A 236 -21.18 7.33 -8.53
CA THR A 236 -22.03 6.71 -7.50
C THR A 236 -22.24 5.23 -7.81
N LEU A 237 -22.02 4.36 -6.82
CA LEU A 237 -22.22 2.92 -6.94
C LEU A 237 -23.70 2.54 -6.69
N PRO A 238 -24.15 1.33 -7.06
CA PRO A 238 -25.54 0.88 -6.86
C PRO A 238 -26.01 0.81 -5.40
N ASP A 239 -25.08 0.82 -4.44
CA ASP A 239 -25.32 0.89 -2.99
C ASP A 239 -25.41 2.33 -2.45
N GLY A 240 -25.24 3.33 -3.31
CA GLY A 240 -25.22 4.75 -2.95
C GLY A 240 -23.84 5.29 -2.54
N ALA A 241 -22.79 4.46 -2.50
CA ALA A 241 -21.45 4.95 -2.18
C ALA A 241 -20.88 5.85 -3.29
N VAL A 242 -20.28 7.00 -2.92
CA VAL A 242 -19.70 7.95 -3.88
C VAL A 242 -18.18 7.80 -3.91
N HIS A 243 -17.66 7.32 -5.04
CA HIS A 243 -16.23 7.20 -5.31
C HIS A 243 -15.73 8.44 -6.05
N SER A 244 -14.82 9.21 -5.44
CA SER A 244 -14.20 10.41 -6.03
C SER A 244 -12.75 10.18 -6.43
N ASP A 245 -12.33 10.78 -7.54
CA ASP A 245 -10.94 10.73 -8.03
C ASP A 245 -9.91 11.40 -7.10
N LEU A 246 -10.36 12.27 -6.18
CA LEU A 246 -9.56 12.87 -5.10
C LEU A 246 -8.97 11.83 -4.11
N ALA A 247 -9.32 10.56 -4.24
CA ALA A 247 -8.66 9.46 -3.52
C ALA A 247 -7.26 9.12 -4.08
N PHE A 248 -6.98 9.47 -5.34
CA PHE A 248 -5.76 9.07 -6.06
C PHE A 248 -4.72 10.19 -6.05
N PHE A 249 -3.55 9.93 -5.50
CA PHE A 249 -2.47 10.91 -5.37
C PHE A 249 -1.82 11.28 -6.72
N PRO A 250 -1.23 12.48 -6.86
CA PRO A 250 -1.08 13.16 -8.15
C PRO A 250 0.13 12.75 -8.99
N LEU A 251 1.15 12.09 -8.41
CA LEU A 251 2.43 11.94 -9.12
C LEU A 251 2.35 11.01 -10.34
N LEU A 252 1.57 9.91 -10.28
CA LEU A 252 1.41 9.05 -11.46
C LEU A 252 0.61 9.76 -12.57
N PRO A 253 -0.58 10.34 -12.34
CA PRO A 253 -1.30 11.13 -13.36
C PRO A 253 -0.50 12.30 -13.94
N ALA A 254 0.35 12.95 -13.12
CA ALA A 254 1.22 14.01 -13.60
C ALA A 254 2.33 13.49 -14.53
N LEU A 255 2.92 12.32 -14.23
CA LEU A 255 3.91 11.67 -15.09
C LEU A 255 3.28 11.09 -16.36
N GLU A 256 2.08 10.52 -16.26
CA GLU A 256 1.27 10.04 -17.39
C GLU A 256 1.02 11.18 -18.39
N ARG A 257 0.46 12.31 -17.93
CA ARG A 257 0.21 13.49 -18.77
C ARG A 257 1.50 14.09 -19.33
N ALA A 258 2.57 14.17 -18.52
CA ALA A 258 3.84 14.73 -18.98
C ALA A 258 4.48 13.88 -20.08
N LEU A 259 4.36 12.55 -19.99
CA LEU A 259 4.94 11.63 -20.96
C LEU A 259 4.07 11.49 -22.23
N SER A 260 2.73 11.52 -22.12
CA SER A 260 1.82 11.57 -23.28
C SER A 260 1.82 12.92 -24.00
N ALA A 261 2.25 14.01 -23.34
CA ALA A 261 2.53 15.29 -23.99
C ALA A 261 3.90 15.33 -24.69
N ALA A 262 4.84 14.47 -24.29
CA ALA A 262 6.21 14.44 -24.82
C ALA A 262 6.45 13.36 -25.88
N LEU A 263 5.60 12.33 -25.95
CA LEU A 263 5.68 11.20 -26.88
C LEU A 263 4.31 10.95 -27.53
N PRO A 264 4.24 10.40 -28.76
CA PRO A 264 2.99 10.09 -29.45
C PRO A 264 2.31 8.81 -28.89
N ILE A 265 1.97 8.83 -27.60
CA ILE A 265 1.31 7.73 -26.87
C ILE A 265 0.21 8.28 -25.95
N GLY A 266 -0.84 7.50 -25.72
CA GLY A 266 -1.89 7.85 -24.75
C GLY A 266 -1.41 7.79 -23.29
N ALA A 267 -2.22 8.33 -22.37
CA ALA A 267 -1.90 8.33 -20.94
C ALA A 267 -1.79 6.91 -20.34
N ALA A 268 -2.60 5.94 -20.78
CA ALA A 268 -2.54 4.57 -20.28
C ALA A 268 -1.24 3.81 -20.66
N PRO A 269 -0.76 3.84 -21.93
CA PRO A 269 0.59 3.38 -22.27
C PRO A 269 1.71 4.14 -21.53
N ALA A 270 1.55 5.46 -21.32
CA ALA A 270 2.51 6.26 -20.56
C ALA A 270 2.62 5.79 -19.10
N GLY A 271 1.49 5.49 -18.44
CA GLY A 271 1.43 4.96 -17.08
C GLY A 271 2.11 3.61 -16.95
N LEU A 272 1.96 2.74 -17.95
CA LEU A 272 2.66 1.47 -18.03
C LEU A 272 4.19 1.67 -18.13
N ALA A 273 4.65 2.59 -18.99
CA ALA A 273 6.07 2.90 -19.15
C ALA A 273 6.69 3.48 -17.86
N VAL A 274 5.97 4.39 -17.18
CA VAL A 274 6.34 4.92 -15.86
C VAL A 274 6.43 3.80 -14.82
N ALA A 275 5.42 2.92 -14.76
CA ALA A 275 5.39 1.83 -13.79
C ALA A 275 6.50 0.78 -14.01
N TRP A 276 6.87 0.50 -15.26
CA TRP A 276 7.97 -0.42 -15.61
C TRP A 276 9.35 0.20 -15.36
N ALA A 277 9.55 1.48 -15.70
CA ALA A 277 10.78 2.19 -15.34
C ALA A 277 10.96 2.27 -13.80
N ALA A 278 9.87 2.55 -13.09
CA ALA A 278 9.83 2.52 -11.63
C ALA A 278 10.05 1.12 -11.05
N SER A 279 9.61 0.05 -11.70
CA SER A 279 9.80 -1.33 -11.21
C SER A 279 11.27 -1.74 -11.22
N LEU A 280 12.02 -1.33 -12.25
CA LEU A 280 13.48 -1.48 -12.31
C LEU A 280 14.19 -0.60 -11.27
N ALA A 281 13.76 0.65 -11.10
CA ALA A 281 14.30 1.54 -10.07
C ALA A 281 14.05 1.01 -8.64
N ALA A 282 12.88 0.40 -8.40
CA ALA A 282 12.52 -0.29 -7.17
C ALA A 282 13.38 -1.54 -6.97
N ALA A 283 13.49 -2.43 -7.97
CA ALA A 283 14.34 -3.62 -7.89
C ALA A 283 15.81 -3.28 -7.57
N TRP A 284 16.34 -2.17 -8.12
CA TRP A 284 17.66 -1.65 -7.75
C TRP A 284 17.70 -1.13 -6.30
N GLY A 285 16.72 -0.33 -5.86
CA GLY A 285 16.65 0.17 -4.48
C GLY A 285 16.52 -0.96 -3.44
N VAL A 286 15.66 -1.95 -3.73
CA VAL A 286 15.48 -3.19 -2.95
C VAL A 286 16.80 -3.96 -2.86
N TYR A 287 17.47 -4.19 -4.00
CA TYR A 287 18.81 -4.77 -4.01
C TYR A 287 19.81 -3.97 -3.18
N ALA A 288 19.79 -2.63 -3.24
CA ALA A 288 20.73 -1.78 -2.53
C ALA A 288 20.54 -1.86 -1.00
N VAL A 289 19.29 -1.88 -0.52
CA VAL A 289 18.96 -2.16 0.89
C VAL A 289 19.42 -3.56 1.28
N GLY A 290 19.02 -4.61 0.55
CA GLY A 290 19.39 -5.99 0.88
C GLY A 290 20.89 -6.25 0.83
N ALA A 291 21.61 -5.64 -0.11
CA ALA A 291 23.07 -5.75 -0.21
C ALA A 291 23.79 -4.99 0.90
N HIS A 292 23.21 -3.92 1.44
CA HIS A 292 23.76 -3.18 2.57
C HIS A 292 23.52 -3.89 3.92
N VAL A 293 22.34 -4.48 4.10
CA VAL A 293 21.93 -5.11 5.36
C VAL A 293 22.43 -6.55 5.49
N ALA A 294 22.40 -7.32 4.40
CA ALA A 294 22.67 -8.76 4.40
C ALA A 294 23.72 -9.22 3.36
N GLY A 295 24.38 -8.28 2.67
CA GLY A 295 25.43 -8.56 1.69
C GLY A 295 24.92 -8.90 0.29
N ARG A 296 25.81 -8.78 -0.71
CA ARG A 296 25.47 -8.75 -2.15
C ARG A 296 24.55 -9.88 -2.62
N ARG A 297 24.80 -11.13 -2.21
CA ARG A 297 23.97 -12.28 -2.62
C ARG A 297 22.54 -12.16 -2.08
N ALA A 298 22.38 -11.73 -0.82
CA ALA A 298 21.06 -11.51 -0.23
C ALA A 298 20.33 -10.34 -0.89
N GLY A 299 21.04 -9.27 -1.29
CA GLY A 299 20.47 -8.21 -2.12
C GLY A 299 19.91 -8.70 -3.46
N VAL A 300 20.64 -9.56 -4.17
CA VAL A 300 20.15 -10.17 -5.43
C VAL A 300 18.94 -11.06 -5.16
N ALA A 301 19.02 -11.94 -4.16
CA ALA A 301 17.91 -12.80 -3.77
C ALA A 301 16.66 -11.99 -3.37
N LEU A 302 16.82 -10.86 -2.68
CA LEU A 302 15.72 -9.99 -2.25
C LEU A 302 14.99 -9.36 -3.45
N ALA A 303 15.72 -8.86 -4.44
CA ALA A 303 15.13 -8.28 -5.64
C ALA A 303 14.36 -9.32 -6.47
N VAL A 304 14.88 -10.54 -6.60
CA VAL A 304 14.16 -11.62 -7.31
C VAL A 304 13.00 -12.16 -6.47
N LEU A 305 13.12 -12.26 -5.14
CA LEU A 305 11.99 -12.60 -4.25
C LEU A 305 10.85 -11.57 -4.33
N TRP A 306 11.17 -10.30 -4.52
CA TRP A 306 10.17 -9.25 -4.79
C TRP A 306 9.53 -9.41 -6.19
N ALA A 307 10.28 -9.87 -7.20
CA ALA A 307 9.78 -10.15 -8.55
C ALA A 307 8.79 -11.33 -8.63
N VAL A 308 8.94 -12.32 -7.74
CA VAL A 308 8.07 -13.52 -7.59
C VAL A 308 7.02 -13.37 -6.48
N TYR A 309 6.80 -12.16 -5.96
CA TYR A 309 5.77 -11.91 -4.95
C TYR A 309 4.38 -12.37 -5.48
N PRO A 310 3.46 -12.87 -4.63
CA PRO A 310 2.18 -13.43 -5.12
C PRO A 310 1.40 -12.46 -6.02
N THR A 311 1.30 -11.19 -5.62
CA THR A 311 0.66 -10.12 -6.41
C THR A 311 1.62 -9.35 -7.34
N ALA A 312 2.78 -9.93 -7.71
CA ALA A 312 3.79 -9.23 -8.52
C ALA A 312 3.34 -8.83 -9.94
N PHE A 313 2.20 -9.33 -10.42
CA PHE A 313 1.57 -8.80 -11.64
C PHE A 313 1.22 -7.31 -11.54
N VAL A 314 0.94 -6.80 -10.33
CA VAL A 314 0.71 -5.36 -10.08
C VAL A 314 1.98 -4.54 -10.39
N GLN A 315 3.18 -5.15 -10.33
CA GLN A 315 4.43 -4.49 -10.75
C GLN A 315 4.55 -4.32 -12.28
N SER A 316 3.64 -4.93 -13.02
CA SER A 316 3.55 -4.88 -14.48
C SER A 316 2.36 -4.05 -14.97
N MET A 317 1.53 -3.49 -14.08
CA MET A 317 0.37 -2.64 -14.40
C MET A 317 0.70 -1.13 -14.35
N ALA A 318 -0.15 -0.29 -14.93
CA ALA A 318 -0.09 1.18 -14.83
C ALA A 318 -0.53 1.67 -13.42
N TYR A 319 0.27 1.36 -12.40
CA TYR A 319 -0.09 1.43 -10.97
C TYR A 319 0.98 2.15 -10.12
N THR A 320 0.59 2.78 -9.01
CA THR A 320 1.52 3.53 -8.13
C THR A 320 2.43 2.66 -7.27
N GLU A 321 2.14 1.36 -7.12
CA GLU A 321 2.89 0.39 -6.31
C GLU A 321 4.41 0.42 -6.54
N THR A 322 4.86 0.37 -7.80
CA THR A 322 6.30 0.32 -8.12
C THR A 322 6.97 1.68 -7.92
N LEU A 323 6.29 2.76 -8.29
CA LEU A 323 6.73 4.14 -8.10
C LEU A 323 6.92 4.49 -6.62
N PHE A 324 5.94 4.12 -5.78
CA PHE A 324 6.06 4.22 -4.32
C PHE A 324 7.21 3.38 -3.78
N THR A 325 7.32 2.11 -4.21
CA THR A 325 8.37 1.19 -3.72
C THR A 325 9.76 1.66 -4.11
N ALA A 326 9.93 2.29 -5.29
CA ALA A 326 11.19 2.89 -5.72
C ALA A 326 11.62 4.01 -4.77
N PHE A 327 10.76 5.00 -4.55
CA PHE A 327 11.07 6.12 -3.66
C PHE A 327 11.28 5.66 -2.21
N ALA A 328 10.48 4.72 -1.71
CA ALA A 328 10.65 4.16 -0.38
C ALA A 328 11.96 3.38 -0.21
N ALA A 329 12.29 2.47 -1.13
CA ALA A 329 13.52 1.68 -1.06
C ALA A 329 14.78 2.56 -1.14
N TRP A 330 14.77 3.57 -2.01
CA TRP A 330 15.88 4.53 -2.10
C TRP A 330 15.97 5.48 -0.91
N SER A 331 14.83 5.92 -0.34
CA SER A 331 14.81 6.72 0.89
C SER A 331 15.38 5.93 2.07
N LEU A 332 14.94 4.68 2.26
CA LEU A 332 15.50 3.77 3.27
C LEU A 332 16.99 3.52 3.07
N TYR A 333 17.44 3.29 1.83
CA TYR A 333 18.87 3.18 1.53
C TYR A 333 19.64 4.47 1.85
N ALA A 334 19.05 5.65 1.61
CA ALA A 334 19.64 6.92 1.98
C ALA A 334 19.75 7.10 3.50
N VAL A 335 18.72 6.77 4.29
CA VAL A 335 18.79 6.78 5.78
C VAL A 335 19.84 5.80 6.30
N LEU A 336 19.89 4.56 5.79
CA LEU A 336 20.90 3.56 6.13
C LEU A 336 22.33 4.06 5.85
N ARG A 337 22.49 4.98 4.90
CA ARG A 337 23.77 5.63 4.54
C ARG A 337 23.99 6.97 5.23
N GLY A 338 23.11 7.40 6.14
CA GLY A 338 23.19 8.68 6.84
C GLY A 338 22.91 9.91 5.97
N ARG A 339 22.26 9.75 4.81
CA ARG A 339 21.97 10.83 3.86
C ARG A 339 20.52 11.31 4.01
N TRP A 340 20.28 12.09 5.05
CA TRP A 340 18.93 12.48 5.48
C TRP A 340 18.20 13.37 4.48
N VAL A 341 18.82 14.42 3.92
CA VAL A 341 18.15 15.31 2.96
C VAL A 341 17.67 14.57 1.70
N PRO A 342 18.48 13.71 1.03
CA PRO A 342 17.99 12.84 -0.03
C PRO A 342 16.87 11.88 0.40
N ALA A 343 16.92 11.34 1.62
CA ALA A 343 15.86 10.48 2.14
C ALA A 343 14.53 11.25 2.27
N GLY A 344 14.56 12.48 2.79
CA GLY A 344 13.42 13.38 2.89
C GLY A 344 12.84 13.76 1.54
N GLY A 345 13.68 14.17 0.58
CA GLY A 345 13.23 14.49 -0.78
C GLY A 345 12.60 13.29 -1.51
N LEU A 346 13.13 12.09 -1.32
CA LEU A 346 12.50 10.86 -1.82
C LEU A 346 11.18 10.54 -1.08
N ALA A 347 11.08 10.87 0.20
CA ALA A 347 9.83 10.73 0.96
C ALA A 347 8.75 11.75 0.55
N VAL A 348 9.12 12.95 0.08
CA VAL A 348 8.18 13.89 -0.60
C VAL A 348 7.59 13.23 -1.85
N LEU A 349 8.44 12.68 -2.71
CA LEU A 349 7.98 12.03 -3.95
C LEU A 349 7.12 10.79 -3.64
N ALA A 350 7.50 9.97 -2.65
CA ALA A 350 6.66 8.88 -2.15
C ALA A 350 5.31 9.39 -1.62
N GLY A 351 5.32 10.50 -0.86
CA GLY A 351 4.14 11.19 -0.35
C GLY A 351 3.15 11.64 -1.42
N LEU A 352 3.64 11.96 -2.62
CA LEU A 352 2.83 12.32 -3.79
C LEU A 352 2.34 11.10 -4.60
N THR A 353 2.63 9.85 -4.19
CA THR A 353 2.15 8.64 -4.87
C THR A 353 0.97 7.95 -4.21
N ARG A 354 0.94 7.85 -2.87
CA ARG A 354 -0.02 7.00 -2.11
C ARG A 354 -0.20 7.48 -0.67
N PRO A 355 -1.35 7.20 -0.02
CA PRO A 355 -1.51 7.45 1.42
C PRO A 355 -0.55 6.63 2.28
N SER A 356 -0.14 5.44 1.83
CA SER A 356 0.79 4.54 2.52
C SER A 356 2.17 5.15 2.80
N ALA A 357 2.50 6.32 2.23
CA ALA A 357 3.73 7.05 2.53
C ALA A 357 3.89 7.46 3.99
N VAL A 358 2.81 7.53 4.78
CA VAL A 358 2.88 7.72 6.25
C VAL A 358 3.79 6.69 6.93
N ALA A 359 3.88 5.46 6.39
CA ALA A 359 4.78 4.43 6.91
C ALA A 359 6.28 4.73 6.67
N LEU A 360 6.61 5.40 5.55
CA LEU A 360 7.96 5.87 5.26
C LEU A 360 8.30 7.10 6.12
N ILE A 361 7.36 8.04 6.25
CA ILE A 361 7.50 9.22 7.12
C ILE A 361 7.77 8.78 8.57
N ALA A 362 6.98 7.83 9.08
CA ALA A 362 7.19 7.25 10.42
C ALA A 362 8.57 6.58 10.56
N ALA A 363 9.03 5.84 9.55
CA ALA A 363 10.35 5.22 9.56
C ALA A 363 11.50 6.25 9.62
N LEU A 364 11.39 7.36 8.88
CA LEU A 364 12.35 8.47 8.92
C LEU A 364 12.32 9.16 10.29
N VAL A 365 11.13 9.56 10.77
CA VAL A 365 10.94 10.25 12.06
C VAL A 365 11.47 9.42 13.23
N VAL A 366 11.06 8.15 13.37
CA VAL A 366 11.48 7.29 14.48
C VAL A 366 12.99 7.01 14.44
N THR A 367 13.56 6.83 13.25
CA THR A 367 15.01 6.61 13.11
C THR A 367 15.80 7.87 13.42
N ALA A 368 15.28 9.05 13.06
CA ALA A 368 15.90 10.33 13.36
C ALA A 368 15.87 10.64 14.86
N LEU A 369 14.73 10.44 15.53
CA LEU A 369 14.59 10.58 16.98
C LEU A 369 15.56 9.64 17.72
N ALA A 370 15.60 8.36 17.34
CA ALA A 370 16.53 7.40 17.94
C ALA A 370 18.01 7.75 17.68
N THR A 371 18.32 8.34 16.52
CA THR A 371 19.67 8.82 16.20
C THR A 371 20.04 10.05 17.04
N ALA A 372 19.12 11.02 17.16
CA ALA A 372 19.33 12.24 17.93
C ALA A 372 19.47 11.97 19.43
N VAL A 373 18.67 11.06 20.00
CA VAL A 373 18.79 10.60 21.39
C VAL A 373 20.13 9.88 21.62
N ARG A 374 20.52 8.97 20.72
CA ARG A 374 21.80 8.24 20.80
C ARG A 374 23.02 9.17 20.76
N GLU A 375 22.98 10.19 19.91
CA GLU A 375 24.10 11.13 19.69
C GLU A 375 23.99 12.41 20.52
N ARG A 376 22.92 12.56 21.32
CA ARG A 376 22.57 13.74 22.13
C ARG A 376 22.62 15.06 21.37
N ARG A 377 22.30 15.03 20.07
CA ARG A 377 22.37 16.19 19.15
C ARG A 377 21.41 16.00 17.97
N VAL A 378 20.90 17.11 17.44
CA VAL A 378 20.16 17.12 16.16
C VAL A 378 21.09 17.69 15.10
N ALA A 379 21.49 16.87 14.13
CA ALA A 379 22.29 17.35 12.99
C ALA A 379 21.38 18.14 12.01
N PRO A 380 21.84 19.25 11.39
CA PRO A 380 21.00 20.06 10.51
C PRO A 380 20.47 19.31 9.28
N ASP A 381 21.25 18.38 8.72
CA ASP A 381 20.84 17.54 7.60
C ASP A 381 19.76 16.52 8.01
N LEU A 382 19.87 15.97 9.22
CA LEU A 382 18.85 15.11 9.86
C LEU A 382 17.54 15.88 10.07
N ALA A 383 17.62 17.09 10.64
CA ALA A 383 16.44 17.95 10.81
C ALA A 383 15.77 18.26 9.46
N ALA A 384 16.54 18.73 8.47
CA ALA A 384 16.03 19.03 7.14
C ALA A 384 15.41 17.80 6.44
N GLY A 385 16.06 16.63 6.52
CA GLY A 385 15.54 15.39 5.95
C GLY A 385 14.21 14.94 6.57
N VAL A 386 14.05 15.11 7.89
CA VAL A 386 12.79 14.79 8.59
C VAL A 386 11.69 15.79 8.28
N LEU A 387 12.00 17.10 8.27
CA LEU A 387 11.04 18.15 7.97
C LEU A 387 10.56 18.12 6.51
N LEU A 388 11.41 17.69 5.57
CA LEU A 388 11.02 17.45 4.19
C LEU A 388 10.07 16.25 4.04
N ALA A 389 10.31 15.16 4.77
CA ALA A 389 9.63 13.87 4.55
C ALA A 389 8.08 13.92 4.45
N PRO A 390 7.34 14.65 5.32
CA PRO A 390 5.87 14.69 5.22
C PRO A 390 5.32 15.59 4.12
N LEU A 391 6.12 16.53 3.56
CA LEU A 391 5.58 17.65 2.78
C LEU A 391 4.78 17.21 1.56
N GLY A 392 5.20 16.16 0.85
CA GLY A 392 4.48 15.67 -0.34
C GLY A 392 3.11 15.07 -0.02
N TRP A 393 2.99 14.38 1.11
CA TRP A 393 1.71 13.82 1.57
C TRP A 393 0.79 14.93 2.09
N VAL A 394 1.33 15.82 2.93
CA VAL A 394 0.59 16.96 3.50
C VAL A 394 0.11 17.91 2.40
N ALA A 395 0.93 18.21 1.38
CA ALA A 395 0.55 19.07 0.28
C ALA A 395 -0.67 18.55 -0.49
N TYR A 396 -0.79 17.22 -0.70
CA TYR A 396 -1.96 16.66 -1.36
C TYR A 396 -3.22 16.67 -0.47
N VAL A 397 -3.07 16.35 0.83
CA VAL A 397 -4.19 16.42 1.78
C VAL A 397 -4.71 17.87 1.91
N VAL A 398 -3.81 18.86 1.97
CA VAL A 398 -4.16 20.29 1.96
C VAL A 398 -4.79 20.71 0.63
N TYR A 399 -4.27 20.23 -0.52
CA TYR A 399 -4.89 20.49 -1.84
C TYR A 399 -6.34 20.01 -1.90
N VAL A 400 -6.63 18.79 -1.43
CA VAL A 400 -8.00 18.26 -1.37
C VAL A 400 -8.85 19.12 -0.43
N ALA A 401 -8.37 19.39 0.79
CA ALA A 401 -9.10 20.15 1.80
C ALA A 401 -9.46 21.58 1.35
N VAL A 402 -8.52 22.28 0.68
CA VAL A 402 -8.76 23.61 0.09
C VAL A 402 -9.76 23.51 -1.06
N ARG A 403 -9.62 22.51 -1.94
CA ARG A 403 -10.48 22.34 -3.12
C ARG A 403 -11.94 22.04 -2.76
N THR A 404 -12.19 21.34 -1.66
CA THR A 404 -13.55 20.97 -1.20
C THR A 404 -14.06 21.82 -0.03
N GLY A 405 -13.28 22.79 0.45
CA GLY A 405 -13.66 23.68 1.55
C GLY A 405 -13.79 23.00 2.93
N SER A 406 -13.14 21.86 3.17
CA SER A 406 -13.20 21.15 4.46
C SER A 406 -11.85 20.52 4.85
N PRO A 407 -11.32 20.78 6.07
CA PRO A 407 -10.08 20.18 6.55
C PRO A 407 -10.05 18.65 6.59
N THR A 408 -11.21 17.99 6.73
CA THR A 408 -11.32 16.52 6.83
C THR A 408 -11.48 15.83 5.48
N ALA A 409 -11.77 16.58 4.41
CA ALA A 409 -12.34 16.04 3.18
C ALA A 409 -11.55 14.90 2.51
N TYR A 410 -10.21 14.89 2.63
CA TYR A 410 -9.41 13.77 2.16
C TYR A 410 -9.78 12.45 2.88
N PHE A 411 -9.99 12.49 4.19
CA PHE A 411 -10.43 11.33 4.98
C PHE A 411 -11.88 10.97 4.69
N ASP A 412 -12.75 11.96 4.42
CA ASP A 412 -14.15 11.72 4.03
C ASP A 412 -14.23 11.03 2.66
N VAL A 413 -13.41 11.46 1.69
CA VAL A 413 -13.23 10.78 0.40
C VAL A 413 -12.71 9.36 0.59
N GLN A 414 -11.68 9.14 1.43
CA GLN A 414 -11.20 7.79 1.73
C GLN A 414 -12.29 6.92 2.40
N ALA A 415 -13.12 7.51 3.26
CA ALA A 415 -14.23 6.81 3.89
C ALA A 415 -15.33 6.43 2.88
N GLY A 416 -15.58 7.25 1.85
CA GLY A 416 -16.45 6.92 0.72
C GLY A 416 -15.94 5.75 -0.14
N TRP A 417 -14.62 5.61 -0.25
CA TRP A 417 -13.93 4.45 -0.84
C TRP A 417 -13.82 3.22 0.11
N GLY A 418 -14.51 3.24 1.26
CA GLY A 418 -14.45 2.16 2.26
C GLY A 418 -13.15 2.09 3.07
N ASN A 419 -12.19 2.99 2.86
CA ASN A 419 -10.89 3.03 3.56
C ASN A 419 -10.99 3.67 4.96
N ARG A 420 -12.02 3.29 5.73
CA ARG A 420 -12.18 3.67 7.15
C ARG A 420 -11.19 2.90 8.04
N ILE A 421 -10.84 3.46 9.19
CA ILE A 421 -10.13 2.74 10.26
C ILE A 421 -11.18 2.02 11.11
N ASP A 422 -11.10 0.69 11.22
CA ASP A 422 -12.03 -0.13 12.00
C ASP A 422 -11.32 -1.11 12.96
N GLY A 423 -9.99 -0.99 13.10
CA GLY A 423 -9.18 -1.88 13.92
C GLY A 423 -9.07 -3.33 13.40
N GLY A 424 -9.53 -3.60 12.18
CA GLY A 424 -9.61 -4.96 11.61
C GLY A 424 -10.94 -5.68 11.90
N ALA A 425 -11.99 -4.99 12.37
CA ALA A 425 -13.28 -5.60 12.66
C ALA A 425 -14.00 -6.19 11.41
N ALA A 426 -13.82 -5.59 10.24
CA ALA A 426 -14.25 -6.15 8.96
C ALA A 426 -13.40 -7.36 8.56
N LEU A 427 -12.09 -7.36 8.88
CA LEU A 427 -11.21 -8.48 8.59
C LEU A 427 -11.56 -9.72 9.42
N ALA A 428 -11.81 -9.54 10.72
CA ALA A 428 -12.25 -10.61 11.61
C ALA A 428 -13.58 -11.24 11.14
N ARG A 429 -14.55 -10.40 10.73
CA ARG A 429 -15.82 -10.87 10.15
C ARG A 429 -15.61 -11.62 8.83
N PHE A 430 -14.95 -11.01 7.84
CA PHE A 430 -14.71 -11.64 6.54
C PHE A 430 -13.98 -12.99 6.63
N VAL A 431 -13.02 -13.13 7.55
CA VAL A 431 -12.35 -14.42 7.82
C VAL A 431 -13.33 -15.42 8.46
N GLY A 432 -14.16 -14.99 9.42
CA GLY A 432 -15.22 -15.82 10.01
C GLY A 432 -16.28 -16.27 9.01
N ASP A 433 -16.72 -15.37 8.13
CA ASP A 433 -17.71 -15.62 7.07
C ASP A 433 -17.17 -16.63 6.04
N LEU A 434 -15.88 -16.54 5.68
CA LEU A 434 -15.23 -17.54 4.83
C LEU A 434 -15.08 -18.90 5.51
N LEU A 435 -14.76 -18.94 6.81
CA LEU A 435 -14.54 -20.17 7.58
C LEU A 435 -15.84 -20.92 7.91
N THR A 436 -16.95 -20.20 8.08
CA THR A 436 -18.26 -20.78 8.41
C THR A 436 -19.19 -20.92 7.20
N GLY A 437 -18.94 -20.16 6.13
CA GLY A 437 -19.69 -20.18 4.88
C GLY A 437 -19.19 -21.23 3.85
N PRO A 438 -19.45 -21.04 2.55
CA PRO A 438 -19.24 -22.06 1.52
C PRO A 438 -17.78 -22.28 1.10
N ALA A 439 -16.82 -21.51 1.64
CA ALA A 439 -15.42 -21.52 1.22
C ALA A 439 -14.41 -21.69 2.39
N PRO A 440 -14.60 -22.68 3.29
CA PRO A 440 -13.79 -22.81 4.50
C PRO A 440 -12.29 -23.00 4.22
N LEU A 441 -11.94 -23.64 3.11
CA LEU A 441 -10.55 -23.78 2.66
C LEU A 441 -9.90 -22.45 2.27
N ALA A 442 -10.68 -21.48 1.74
CA ALA A 442 -10.18 -20.14 1.45
C ALA A 442 -9.98 -19.33 2.74
N GLY A 443 -10.90 -19.46 3.72
CA GLY A 443 -10.72 -18.88 5.06
C GLY A 443 -9.49 -19.44 5.78
N ALA A 444 -9.27 -20.75 5.71
CA ALA A 444 -8.09 -21.41 6.27
C ALA A 444 -6.79 -20.99 5.55
N GLY A 445 -6.80 -20.87 4.22
CA GLY A 445 -5.68 -20.36 3.43
C GLY A 445 -5.34 -18.90 3.76
N LEU A 446 -6.35 -18.06 4.01
CA LEU A 446 -6.19 -16.67 4.42
C LEU A 446 -5.61 -16.56 5.84
N LEU A 447 -6.05 -17.39 6.79
CA LEU A 447 -5.42 -17.51 8.12
C LEU A 447 -3.95 -17.96 8.00
N ALA A 448 -3.65 -18.94 7.14
CA ALA A 448 -2.27 -19.38 6.90
C ALA A 448 -1.40 -18.25 6.31
N ALA A 449 -1.94 -17.43 5.41
CA ALA A 449 -1.25 -16.25 4.89
C ALA A 449 -0.94 -15.22 5.99
N PHE A 450 -1.88 -14.96 6.91
CA PHE A 450 -1.62 -14.08 8.07
C PHE A 450 -0.61 -14.68 9.06
N ALA A 451 -0.63 -15.99 9.27
CA ALA A 451 0.38 -16.68 10.09
C ALA A 451 1.79 -16.55 9.48
N VAL A 452 1.92 -16.71 8.16
CA VAL A 452 3.19 -16.51 7.43
C VAL A 452 3.64 -15.04 7.48
N LEU A 453 2.72 -14.07 7.36
CA LEU A 453 3.01 -12.65 7.52
C LEU A 453 3.51 -12.32 8.94
N GLY A 454 2.82 -12.81 9.97
CA GLY A 454 3.22 -12.66 11.37
C GLY A 454 4.58 -13.30 11.67
N TRP A 455 4.84 -14.48 11.12
CA TRP A 455 6.15 -15.15 11.19
C TRP A 455 7.25 -14.32 10.51
N ALA A 456 6.99 -13.74 9.33
CA ALA A 456 7.96 -12.89 8.63
C ALA A 456 8.29 -11.60 9.41
N VAL A 457 7.27 -10.96 10.00
CA VAL A 457 7.44 -9.82 10.92
C VAL A 457 8.26 -10.23 12.15
N TRP A 458 7.91 -11.35 12.79
CA TRP A 458 8.64 -11.89 13.94
C TRP A 458 10.10 -12.19 13.62
N LEU A 459 10.40 -12.76 12.44
CA LEU A 459 11.77 -12.96 11.98
C LEU A 459 12.51 -11.63 11.80
N CYS A 460 11.88 -10.59 11.24
CA CYS A 460 12.50 -9.27 11.10
C CYS A 460 12.86 -8.63 12.47
N VAL A 461 11.98 -8.77 13.46
CA VAL A 461 12.24 -8.33 14.84
C VAL A 461 13.35 -9.17 15.49
N ARG A 462 13.27 -10.51 15.43
CA ARG A 462 14.25 -11.45 16.04
C ARG A 462 15.64 -11.32 15.45
N GLN A 463 15.75 -11.06 14.14
CA GLN A 463 17.01 -10.83 13.44
C GLN A 463 17.59 -9.42 13.68
N ARG A 464 16.87 -8.55 14.41
CA ARG A 464 17.26 -7.16 14.68
C ARG A 464 17.57 -6.39 13.39
N GLN A 465 16.67 -6.47 12.42
CA GLN A 465 16.76 -5.71 11.17
C GLN A 465 16.89 -4.20 11.48
N PRO A 466 17.67 -3.43 10.70
CA PRO A 466 17.98 -2.03 11.03
C PRO A 466 16.72 -1.17 11.24
N LEU A 467 16.76 -0.29 12.23
CA LEU A 467 15.60 0.50 12.68
C LEU A 467 14.72 1.12 11.55
N PRO A 468 15.25 1.83 10.53
CA PRO A 468 14.40 2.41 9.49
C PRO A 468 13.70 1.34 8.65
N VAL A 469 14.39 0.22 8.39
CA VAL A 469 13.85 -0.92 7.63
C VAL A 469 12.76 -1.63 8.45
N LEU A 470 12.99 -1.82 9.76
CA LEU A 470 12.04 -2.48 10.65
C LEU A 470 10.78 -1.62 10.90
N VAL A 471 10.93 -0.33 11.19
CA VAL A 471 9.80 0.59 11.41
C VAL A 471 8.96 0.74 10.14
N TYR A 472 9.59 0.90 8.97
CA TYR A 472 8.86 0.93 7.69
C TYR A 472 8.06 -0.36 7.47
N THR A 473 8.67 -1.51 7.71
CA THR A 473 8.01 -2.83 7.55
C THR A 473 6.80 -2.95 8.46
N LEU A 474 6.95 -2.63 9.75
CA LEU A 474 5.86 -2.67 10.73
C LEU A 474 4.75 -1.68 10.38
N ALA A 475 5.10 -0.46 9.94
CA ALA A 475 4.13 0.58 9.61
C ALA A 475 3.36 0.28 8.31
N VAL A 476 3.99 -0.25 7.25
CA VAL A 476 3.26 -0.68 6.04
C VAL A 476 2.33 -1.84 6.35
N VAL A 477 2.77 -2.82 7.16
CA VAL A 477 1.90 -3.92 7.61
C VAL A 477 0.71 -3.39 8.43
N ALA A 478 0.94 -2.51 9.40
CA ALA A 478 -0.14 -1.92 10.20
C ALA A 478 -1.14 -1.15 9.33
N VAL A 479 -0.68 -0.26 8.45
CA VAL A 479 -1.54 0.51 7.53
C VAL A 479 -2.33 -0.42 6.58
N SER A 480 -1.76 -1.55 6.17
CA SER A 480 -2.42 -2.52 5.29
C SER A 480 -3.47 -3.41 6.00
N LEU A 481 -3.43 -3.51 7.34
CA LEU A 481 -4.32 -4.36 8.13
C LEU A 481 -5.43 -3.58 8.86
N VAL A 482 -5.19 -2.32 9.21
CA VAL A 482 -6.07 -1.49 10.05
C VAL A 482 -7.23 -0.83 9.28
N GLY A 483 -7.15 -0.78 7.95
CA GLY A 483 -8.21 -0.24 7.09
C GLY A 483 -9.31 -1.26 6.78
N ALA A 484 -10.56 -0.81 6.70
CA ALA A 484 -11.79 -1.58 6.43
C ALA A 484 -12.02 -1.91 4.93
N ALA A 485 -11.06 -1.57 4.06
CA ALA A 485 -11.09 -1.64 2.61
C ALA A 485 -11.52 -2.98 1.97
N TYR A 486 -11.60 -3.01 0.63
CA TYR A 486 -11.84 -4.23 -0.16
C TYR A 486 -10.80 -5.33 0.10
N PHE A 487 -11.20 -6.60 0.21
CA PHE A 487 -10.30 -7.65 0.73
C PHE A 487 -9.17 -8.11 -0.18
N GLY A 488 -9.40 -8.21 -1.49
CA GLY A 488 -8.32 -8.49 -2.45
C GLY A 488 -7.19 -7.45 -2.41
N SER A 489 -7.53 -6.17 -2.27
CA SER A 489 -6.54 -5.11 -2.45
C SER A 489 -5.46 -5.07 -1.36
N ARG A 490 -5.65 -5.72 -0.20
CA ARG A 490 -4.65 -5.73 0.89
C ARG A 490 -3.33 -6.44 0.50
N PRO A 491 -3.32 -7.66 -0.07
CA PRO A 491 -2.16 -8.27 -0.70
C PRO A 491 -1.26 -7.36 -1.57
N ARG A 492 -1.80 -6.41 -2.35
CA ARG A 492 -0.98 -5.44 -3.11
C ARG A 492 -0.49 -4.26 -2.27
N LEU A 493 -1.21 -3.85 -1.22
CA LEU A 493 -0.75 -2.83 -0.25
C LEU A 493 0.45 -3.28 0.58
N ILE A 494 0.64 -4.59 0.78
CA ILE A 494 1.80 -5.16 1.49
C ILE A 494 3.03 -5.31 0.58
N MET A 495 2.88 -5.32 -0.76
CA MET A 495 3.99 -5.50 -1.69
C MET A 495 5.16 -4.47 -1.58
N PRO A 496 4.93 -3.20 -1.19
CA PRO A 496 6.00 -2.26 -0.84
C PRO A 496 6.78 -2.63 0.43
N ALA A 497 6.23 -3.45 1.32
CA ALA A 497 6.94 -4.00 2.49
C ALA A 497 7.94 -5.11 2.10
N PHE A 498 8.71 -4.88 1.04
CA PHE A 498 9.78 -5.75 0.57
C PHE A 498 10.76 -6.23 1.66
N PRO A 499 11.03 -5.54 2.79
CA PRO A 499 11.94 -6.07 3.80
C PRO A 499 11.39 -7.26 4.59
N LEU A 500 10.08 -7.57 4.50
CA LEU A 500 9.52 -8.87 4.95
C LEU A 500 10.22 -10.06 4.28
N LEU A 501 10.78 -9.84 3.09
CA LEU A 501 11.48 -10.85 2.30
C LEU A 501 12.98 -10.97 2.69
N LEU A 502 13.52 -10.10 3.56
CA LEU A 502 14.93 -10.18 4.00
C LEU A 502 15.28 -11.50 4.70
N PRO A 503 14.48 -12.01 5.66
CA PRO A 503 14.72 -13.33 6.26
C PRO A 503 14.75 -14.46 5.22
N ALA A 504 13.84 -14.42 4.24
CA ALA A 504 13.78 -15.40 3.16
C ALA A 504 14.99 -15.30 2.22
N ALA A 505 15.40 -14.08 1.85
CA ALA A 505 16.60 -13.84 1.04
C ALA A 505 17.88 -14.35 1.73
N VAL A 506 18.00 -14.13 3.05
CA VAL A 506 19.12 -14.62 3.87
C VAL A 506 19.12 -16.14 4.01
N ALA A 507 17.95 -16.78 4.08
CA ALA A 507 17.84 -18.24 4.08
C ALA A 507 18.19 -18.83 2.70
N LEU A 508 17.66 -18.27 1.62
CA LEU A 508 17.83 -18.74 0.25
C LEU A 508 19.30 -18.79 -0.18
N VAL A 509 20.10 -17.78 0.19
CA VAL A 509 21.54 -17.71 -0.15
C VAL A 509 22.44 -18.65 0.67
N ARG A 510 21.89 -19.37 1.65
CA ARG A 510 22.58 -20.47 2.36
C ARG A 510 22.36 -21.82 1.66
N LEU A 511 21.37 -21.93 0.77
CA LEU A 511 21.16 -23.14 -0.02
C LEU A 511 22.22 -23.26 -1.13
N ARG A 512 22.49 -24.50 -1.59
CA ARG A 512 23.29 -24.71 -2.80
C ARG A 512 22.53 -24.12 -3.99
N THR A 513 23.23 -23.43 -4.91
CA THR A 513 22.63 -22.62 -5.99
C THR A 513 21.50 -23.30 -6.74
N ARG A 514 21.62 -24.61 -7.06
CA ARG A 514 20.58 -25.39 -7.74
C ARG A 514 19.22 -25.39 -7.03
N TYR A 515 19.22 -25.44 -5.69
CA TYR A 515 17.98 -25.42 -4.91
C TYR A 515 17.42 -23.99 -4.79
N ALA A 516 18.28 -22.98 -4.66
CA ALA A 516 17.84 -21.59 -4.68
C ALA A 516 17.19 -21.21 -6.02
N VAL A 517 17.77 -21.66 -7.14
CA VAL A 517 17.20 -21.47 -8.48
C VAL A 517 15.90 -22.25 -8.64
N ALA A 518 15.82 -23.51 -8.20
CA ALA A 518 14.58 -24.30 -8.28
C ALA A 518 13.43 -23.67 -7.48
N VAL A 519 13.70 -23.17 -6.27
CA VAL A 519 12.71 -22.46 -5.43
C VAL A 519 12.24 -21.16 -6.10
N LEU A 520 13.16 -20.36 -6.65
CA LEU A 520 12.80 -19.13 -7.37
C LEU A 520 12.05 -19.41 -8.66
N ALA A 521 12.40 -20.46 -9.41
CA ALA A 521 11.67 -20.86 -10.62
C ALA A 521 10.25 -21.32 -10.31
N ALA A 522 10.07 -22.15 -9.28
CA ALA A 522 8.74 -22.57 -8.82
C ALA A 522 7.89 -21.37 -8.35
N ALA A 523 8.48 -20.44 -7.58
CA ALA A 523 7.81 -19.21 -7.15
C ALA A 523 7.47 -18.29 -8.33
N ALA A 524 8.35 -18.17 -9.34
CA ALA A 524 8.10 -17.39 -10.55
C ALA A 524 6.93 -17.97 -11.35
N SER A 525 6.90 -19.30 -11.56
CA SER A 525 5.79 -19.98 -12.23
C SER A 525 4.47 -19.80 -11.47
N ALA A 526 4.48 -19.93 -10.14
CA ALA A 526 3.29 -19.73 -9.31
C ALA A 526 2.79 -18.26 -9.37
N SER A 527 3.69 -17.28 -9.25
CA SER A 527 3.39 -15.85 -9.37
C SER A 527 2.87 -15.48 -10.76
N ALA A 528 3.41 -16.10 -11.83
CA ALA A 528 2.97 -15.90 -13.20
C ALA A 528 1.57 -16.48 -13.46
N VAL A 529 1.32 -17.72 -13.05
CA VAL A 529 0.00 -18.38 -13.20
C VAL A 529 -1.07 -17.69 -12.36
N TYR A 530 -0.76 -17.35 -11.10
CA TYR A 530 -1.67 -16.59 -10.24
C TYR A 530 -1.97 -15.20 -10.83
N GLY A 531 -0.95 -14.49 -11.32
CA GLY A 531 -1.12 -13.19 -11.95
C GLY A 531 -1.97 -13.21 -13.21
N ALA A 532 -1.80 -14.22 -14.06
CA ALA A 532 -2.66 -14.41 -15.24
C ALA A 532 -4.11 -14.74 -14.82
N PHE A 533 -4.29 -15.66 -13.86
CA PHE A 533 -5.61 -16.01 -13.31
C PHE A 533 -6.35 -14.79 -12.72
N THR A 534 -5.67 -13.94 -11.95
CA THR A 534 -6.28 -12.73 -11.36
C THR A 534 -6.55 -11.64 -12.40
N LEU A 535 -5.65 -11.43 -13.37
CA LEU A 535 -5.82 -10.38 -14.39
C LEU A 535 -6.87 -10.71 -15.46
N LEU A 536 -7.12 -12.00 -15.72
CA LEU A 536 -8.16 -12.48 -16.64
C LEU A 536 -9.47 -12.83 -15.90
N GLY A 537 -9.40 -13.13 -14.61
CA GLY A 537 -10.57 -13.40 -13.76
C GLY A 537 -11.49 -12.18 -13.56
N PRO A 538 -12.72 -12.37 -13.07
CA PRO A 538 -13.74 -11.31 -13.02
C PRO A 538 -13.52 -10.27 -11.91
N GLY A 539 -13.00 -10.67 -10.75
CA GLY A 539 -12.85 -9.79 -9.58
C GLY A 539 -11.61 -8.89 -9.61
N PRO A 540 -11.57 -7.81 -8.81
CA PRO A 540 -10.33 -7.10 -8.49
C PRO A 540 -9.32 -7.98 -7.73
N PRO A 541 -8.03 -7.62 -7.77
CA PRO A 541 -6.96 -8.36 -7.11
C PRO A 541 -7.00 -8.16 -5.60
#